data_AF-A0A345H2K2-F1
#
_entry.id   AF-A0A345H2K2-F1
#
_cell.length_a   1.000
_cell.length_b   1.000
_cell.length_c   1.000
_cell.angle_alpha   90.00
_cell.angle_beta   90.00
_cell.angle_gamma   90.00
#
_symmetry.space_group_name_H-M   'P 1'
#
loop_
_entity.id
_entity.type
_entity.pdbx_description
1 polymer ?
#
loop_
_entity_poly.entity_id
_entity_poly.type
_entity_poly.pdbx_seq_one_letter_code
_entity_poly.pdbx_strand_id
1 'polypeptide(L)'
;MATQLEATMTIPKNGKNIWTDMMQNPSKYKIPQGISEGNFLAASYAQFSDGVFVFGGVAVGTSDFNYPQFMVFDKDYNQIGGWPIDPSDWEDFQVNSIEFALNDDEDPMYTLNIVEAS
;
A
#
# COMPACT_ATOMS: atom_id res chain seq x y z
N MET A 1 -20.33 -18.74 3.13
CA MET A 1 -19.77 -17.81 2.14
C MET A 1 -18.97 -16.82 2.95
N ALA A 2 -17.67 -16.65 2.66
CA ALA A 2 -16.86 -15.66 3.34
C ALA A 2 -17.44 -14.27 3.09
N THR A 3 -17.38 -13.39 4.09
CA THR A 3 -17.80 -12.01 3.93
C THR A 3 -16.75 -11.29 3.10
N GLN A 4 -17.14 -10.72 1.96
CA GLN A 4 -16.24 -9.95 1.12
C GLN A 4 -16.42 -8.46 1.40
N LEU A 5 -15.32 -7.78 1.73
CA LEU A 5 -15.29 -6.34 1.97
C LEU A 5 -14.41 -5.67 0.94
N GLU A 6 -14.88 -4.55 0.38
CA GLU A 6 -14.15 -3.81 -0.64
C GLU A 6 -13.91 -2.36 -0.18
N ALA A 7 -12.74 -1.83 -0.56
CA ALA A 7 -12.43 -0.42 -0.40
C ALA A 7 -11.60 0.07 -1.60
N THR A 8 -11.60 1.37 -1.83
CA THR A 8 -10.86 1.98 -2.94
C THR A 8 -9.81 2.95 -2.41
N MET A 9 -8.54 2.69 -2.73
CA MET A 9 -7.44 3.61 -2.55
C MET A 9 -7.25 4.43 -3.83
N THR A 10 -7.53 5.72 -3.74
CA THR A 10 -7.27 6.65 -4.85
C THR A 10 -5.83 7.15 -4.77
N ILE A 11 -5.04 6.86 -5.80
CA ILE A 11 -3.70 7.41 -5.99
C ILE A 11 -3.75 8.61 -6.94
N PRO A 12 -2.71 9.48 -6.97
CA PRO A 12 -2.69 10.61 -7.88
C PRO A 12 -2.89 10.19 -9.35
N LYS A 13 -3.34 11.13 -10.18
CA LYS A 13 -3.39 10.93 -11.63
C LYS A 13 -2.02 10.52 -12.17
N ASN A 14 -1.95 9.50 -13.02
CA ASN A 14 -0.68 8.91 -13.48
C ASN A 14 0.20 8.37 -12.33
N GLY A 15 -0.41 8.11 -11.17
CA GLY A 15 0.24 7.67 -9.95
C GLY A 15 0.94 6.33 -10.14
N LYS A 16 0.42 5.41 -10.95
CA LYS A 16 1.08 4.12 -11.18
C LYS A 16 2.45 4.29 -11.80
N ASN A 17 2.54 5.10 -12.84
CA ASN A 17 3.80 5.38 -13.52
C ASN A 17 4.76 6.16 -12.63
N ILE A 18 4.26 7.14 -11.86
CA ILE A 18 5.08 7.93 -10.94
C ILE A 18 5.63 7.03 -9.83
N TRP A 19 4.81 6.17 -9.23
CA TRP A 19 5.20 5.30 -8.12
C TRP A 19 6.13 4.18 -8.60
N THR A 20 5.90 3.63 -9.79
CA THR A 20 6.87 2.73 -10.45
C THR A 20 8.23 3.42 -10.65
N ASP A 21 8.26 4.66 -11.17
CA ASP A 21 9.53 5.38 -11.34
C ASP A 21 10.19 5.72 -9.99
N MET A 22 9.41 6.01 -8.94
CA MET A 22 9.93 6.15 -7.57
C MET A 22 10.59 4.87 -7.06
N MET A 23 9.99 3.70 -7.32
CA MET A 23 10.55 2.38 -6.96
C MET A 23 11.87 2.11 -7.68
N GLN A 24 11.88 2.29 -9.01
CA GLN A 24 12.97 1.84 -9.88
C GLN A 24 14.10 2.86 -10.05
N ASN A 25 13.83 4.15 -9.81
CA ASN A 25 14.80 5.23 -9.99
C ASN A 25 14.93 6.11 -8.74
N PRO A 26 15.28 5.53 -7.56
CA PRO A 26 15.30 6.26 -6.29
C PRO A 26 16.18 7.51 -6.32
N SER A 27 17.28 7.48 -7.07
CA SER A 27 18.22 8.62 -7.22
C SER A 27 17.62 9.85 -7.89
N LYS A 28 16.50 9.72 -8.63
CA LYS A 28 15.78 10.86 -9.22
C LYS A 28 14.93 11.62 -8.19
N TYR A 29 14.59 10.99 -7.07
CA TYR A 29 13.70 11.54 -6.08
C TYR A 29 14.48 12.04 -4.87
N LYS A 30 14.32 13.31 -4.54
CA LYS A 30 14.92 13.87 -3.33
C LYS A 30 14.13 13.38 -2.13
N ILE A 31 14.79 12.62 -1.25
CA ILE A 31 14.24 12.26 0.05
C ILE A 31 14.14 13.54 0.90
N PRO A 32 12.94 13.92 1.38
CA PRO A 32 12.79 15.09 2.24
C PRO A 32 13.59 14.96 3.54
N GLN A 33 13.99 16.09 4.11
CA GLN A 33 14.70 16.09 5.40
C GLN A 33 13.85 15.42 6.48
N GLY A 34 14.46 14.48 7.23
CA GLY A 34 13.79 13.76 8.32
C GLY A 34 13.08 12.47 7.90
N ILE A 35 13.10 12.12 6.61
CA ILE A 35 12.63 10.84 6.09
C ILE A 35 13.82 9.88 5.97
N SER A 36 13.67 8.67 6.48
CA SER A 36 14.66 7.59 6.41
C SER A 36 14.07 6.32 5.79
N GLU A 37 14.90 5.29 5.65
CA GLU A 37 14.48 3.96 5.24
C GLU A 37 13.25 3.48 6.05
N GLY A 38 12.28 2.87 5.35
CA GLY A 38 11.01 2.42 5.91
C GLY A 38 9.95 3.50 6.09
N ASN A 39 10.24 4.77 5.79
CA ASN A 39 9.22 5.81 5.74
C ASN A 39 8.62 5.94 4.34
N PHE A 40 7.34 6.30 4.26
CA PHE A 40 6.67 6.55 2.99
C PHE A 40 7.21 7.80 2.29
N LEU A 41 7.58 7.65 1.02
CA LEU A 41 7.87 8.73 0.09
C LEU A 41 6.57 9.26 -0.55
N ALA A 42 5.65 8.34 -0.86
CA ALA A 42 4.31 8.61 -1.35
C ALA A 42 3.36 7.57 -0.77
N ALA A 43 2.16 8.00 -0.38
CA ALA A 43 1.16 7.10 0.16
C ALA A 43 -0.26 7.61 -0.11
N SER A 44 -1.18 6.67 -0.17
CA SER A 44 -2.63 6.87 -0.13
C SER A 44 -3.22 5.92 0.91
N TYR A 45 -4.52 6.06 1.16
CA TYR A 45 -5.23 5.19 2.08
C TYR A 45 -6.59 4.78 1.52
N ALA A 46 -7.15 3.73 2.10
CA ALA A 46 -8.53 3.31 1.93
C ALA A 46 -9.09 2.81 3.27
N GLN A 47 -10.39 2.98 3.48
CA GLN A 47 -11.09 2.47 4.64
C GLN A 47 -12.22 1.54 4.19
N PHE A 48 -12.27 0.35 4.78
CA PHE A 48 -13.32 -0.64 4.59
C PHE A 48 -14.52 -0.32 5.49
N SER A 49 -15.68 -0.89 5.16
CA SER A 49 -16.95 -0.60 5.84
C SER A 49 -17.00 -1.12 7.29
N ASP A 50 -16.15 -2.07 7.65
CA ASP A 50 -15.97 -2.58 9.02
C ASP A 50 -15.02 -1.73 9.88
N GLY A 51 -14.42 -0.69 9.29
CA GLY A 51 -13.51 0.24 9.94
C GLY A 51 -12.03 -0.09 9.76
N VAL A 52 -11.68 -1.25 9.17
CA VAL A 52 -10.29 -1.57 8.80
C VAL A 52 -9.79 -0.54 7.80
N PHE A 53 -8.53 -0.12 7.94
CA PHE A 53 -7.92 0.79 6.98
C PHE A 53 -6.57 0.29 6.50
N VAL A 54 -6.29 0.57 5.23
CA VAL A 54 -5.01 0.29 4.59
C VAL A 54 -4.36 1.62 4.27
N PHE A 55 -3.11 1.77 4.67
CA PHE A 55 -2.23 2.87 4.30
C PHE A 55 -1.10 2.28 3.46
N GLY A 56 -0.96 2.71 2.21
CA GLY A 56 -0.04 2.06 1.27
C GLY A 56 0.55 2.99 0.22
N GLY A 57 1.71 2.60 -0.30
CA GLY A 57 2.42 3.35 -1.33
C GLY A 57 3.88 2.95 -1.43
N VAL A 58 4.75 3.91 -1.71
CA VAL A 58 6.18 3.69 -1.92
C VAL A 58 6.95 4.14 -0.68
N ALA A 59 7.70 3.23 -0.08
CA ALA A 59 8.60 3.48 1.03
C ALA A 59 10.05 3.67 0.55
N VAL A 60 10.78 4.49 1.30
CA VAL A 60 12.22 4.69 1.09
C VAL A 60 12.94 3.40 1.43
N GLY A 61 13.68 2.87 0.46
CA GLY A 61 14.56 1.74 0.67
C GLY A 61 16.01 2.17 0.83
N THR A 62 16.90 1.38 0.24
CA THR A 62 18.34 1.69 0.22
C THR A 62 18.66 2.70 -0.88
N SER A 63 19.93 3.02 -1.10
CA SER A 63 20.35 3.85 -2.23
C SER A 63 19.94 3.29 -3.59
N ASP A 64 19.69 1.98 -3.65
CA ASP A 64 19.60 1.22 -4.89
C ASP A 64 18.16 0.99 -5.34
N PHE A 65 17.20 0.96 -4.41
CA PHE A 65 15.78 0.81 -4.72
C PHE A 65 14.88 1.37 -3.61
N ASN A 66 13.70 1.86 -4.00
CA ASN A 66 12.56 2.04 -3.10
C ASN A 66 11.59 0.86 -3.29
N TYR A 67 10.71 0.63 -2.33
CA TYR A 67 9.84 -0.56 -2.36
C TYR A 67 8.39 -0.22 -1.98
N PRO A 68 7.40 -0.98 -2.48
CA PRO A 68 6.02 -0.81 -2.08
C PRO A 68 5.83 -1.27 -0.64
N GLN A 69 5.03 -0.56 0.12
CA GLN A 69 4.70 -0.93 1.50
C GLN A 69 3.22 -0.71 1.75
N PHE A 70 2.62 -1.62 2.49
CA PHE A 70 1.25 -1.54 2.96
C PHE A 70 1.20 -1.80 4.46
N MET A 71 0.51 -0.94 5.18
CA MET A 71 0.21 -1.09 6.59
C MET A 71 -1.29 -1.22 6.73
N VAL A 72 -1.72 -2.26 7.44
CA VAL A 72 -3.14 -2.52 7.71
C VAL A 72 -3.39 -2.25 9.18
N PHE A 73 -4.53 -1.66 9.48
CA PHE A 73 -4.89 -1.27 10.82
C PHE A 73 -6.36 -1.58 11.10
N ASP A 74 -6.65 -1.88 12.36
CA ASP A 74 -8.01 -2.10 12.83
C ASP A 74 -8.80 -0.79 12.97
N LYS A 75 -10.09 -0.91 13.28
CA LYS A 75 -11.00 0.22 13.52
C LYS A 75 -10.58 1.16 14.67
N ASP A 76 -9.68 0.70 15.53
CA ASP A 76 -9.18 1.44 16.70
C ASP A 76 -7.77 2.01 16.45
N TYR A 77 -7.30 1.99 15.20
CA TYR A 77 -5.99 2.50 14.75
C TYR A 77 -4.78 1.71 15.27
N ASN A 78 -4.97 0.48 15.71
CA ASN A 78 -3.85 -0.41 15.99
C ASN A 78 -3.38 -1.06 14.69
N GLN A 79 -2.07 -1.05 14.47
CA GLN A 79 -1.49 -1.75 13.33
C GLN A 79 -1.66 -3.26 13.51
N ILE A 80 -2.21 -3.91 12.50
CA ILE A 80 -2.35 -5.36 12.44
C ILE A 80 -0.99 -5.94 12.02
N GLY A 81 -0.44 -6.81 12.86
CA GLY A 81 0.82 -7.50 12.60
C GLY A 81 0.68 -8.61 11.54
N GLY A 82 1.79 -9.28 11.22
CA GLY A 82 1.78 -10.45 10.32
C GLY A 82 1.80 -10.15 8.82
N TRP A 83 2.02 -8.88 8.42
CA TRP A 83 2.09 -8.45 7.02
C TRP A 83 0.91 -8.97 6.18
N PRO A 84 -0.34 -8.57 6.50
CA PRO A 84 -1.52 -9.06 5.76
C PRO A 84 -1.43 -8.82 4.25
N ILE A 85 -0.68 -7.80 3.84
CA ILE A 85 -0.34 -7.52 2.45
C ILE A 85 1.18 -7.61 2.33
N ASP A 86 1.66 -8.55 1.51
CA ASP A 86 3.08 -8.70 1.19
C ASP A 86 3.34 -8.33 -0.28
N PRO A 87 3.90 -7.13 -0.55
CA PRO A 87 4.23 -6.69 -1.89
C PRO A 87 5.72 -6.94 -2.24
N SER A 88 6.45 -7.82 -1.53
CA SER A 88 7.91 -8.00 -1.69
C SER A 88 8.36 -8.30 -3.11
N ASP A 89 7.51 -9.00 -3.87
CA ASP A 89 7.80 -9.49 -5.22
C ASP A 89 7.41 -8.47 -6.31
N TRP A 90 6.96 -7.28 -5.93
CA TRP A 90 6.52 -6.26 -6.87
C TRP A 90 7.71 -5.49 -7.44
N GLU A 91 7.96 -5.66 -8.73
CA GLU A 91 8.95 -4.89 -9.47
C GLU A 91 8.44 -3.50 -9.91
N ASP A 92 7.12 -3.30 -9.88
CA ASP A 92 6.44 -2.06 -10.25
C ASP A 92 5.13 -1.83 -9.47
N PHE A 93 4.54 -0.63 -9.59
CA PHE A 93 3.26 -0.28 -8.95
C PHE A 93 2.09 -0.30 -9.96
N GLN A 94 1.99 -1.32 -10.81
CA GLN A 94 0.95 -1.41 -11.85
C GLN A 94 -0.33 -2.14 -11.41
N VAL A 95 -0.34 -2.70 -10.19
CA VAL A 95 -1.49 -3.42 -9.62
C VAL A 95 -2.79 -2.61 -9.65
N ASN A 96 -3.92 -3.31 -9.83
CA ASN A 96 -5.26 -2.71 -9.82
C ASN A 96 -6.04 -3.08 -8.56
N SER A 97 -5.71 -4.20 -7.94
CA SER A 97 -6.33 -4.65 -6.72
C SER A 97 -5.38 -5.53 -5.92
N ILE A 98 -5.63 -5.62 -4.62
CA ILE A 98 -4.95 -6.53 -3.69
C ILE A 98 -6.03 -7.28 -2.93
N GLU A 99 -5.93 -8.60 -2.88
CA GLU A 99 -6.75 -9.43 -1.98
C GLU A 99 -5.93 -9.81 -0.77
N PHE A 100 -6.52 -9.69 0.42
CA PHE A 100 -5.86 -10.07 1.67
C PHE A 100 -6.86 -10.48 2.75
N ALA A 101 -6.37 -11.21 3.75
CA ALA A 101 -7.11 -11.56 4.96
C ALA A 101 -6.33 -11.11 6.20
N LEU A 102 -7.05 -10.93 7.31
CA LEU A 102 -6.45 -10.54 8.59
C LEU A 102 -6.12 -11.73 9.49
N ASN A 103 -6.54 -12.93 9.12
CA ASN A 103 -6.42 -14.15 9.90
C ASN A 103 -6.33 -15.37 8.96
N ASP A 104 -5.90 -16.50 9.51
CA ASP A 104 -5.76 -17.77 8.78
C ASP A 104 -7.11 -18.37 8.34
N ASP A 105 -8.21 -17.91 8.94
CA ASP A 105 -9.57 -18.35 8.59
C ASP A 105 -10.08 -17.69 7.29
N GLU A 106 -9.36 -16.70 6.75
CA GLU A 106 -9.66 -15.98 5.50
C GLU A 106 -11.06 -15.34 5.44
N ASP A 107 -11.67 -15.07 6.60
CA ASP A 107 -13.00 -14.43 6.73
C ASP A 107 -12.95 -13.29 7.77
N PRO A 108 -13.27 -12.04 7.38
CA PRO A 108 -13.60 -11.59 6.03
C PRO A 108 -12.39 -11.55 5.07
N MET A 109 -12.67 -11.71 3.78
CA MET A 109 -11.72 -11.46 2.70
C MET A 109 -11.84 -10.00 2.25
N TYR A 110 -10.70 -9.31 2.16
CA TYR A 110 -10.63 -7.90 1.79
C TYR A 110 -10.13 -7.74 0.36
N THR A 111 -10.82 -6.91 -0.42
CA THR A 111 -10.36 -6.48 -1.74
C THR A 111 -10.08 -4.98 -1.71
N LEU A 112 -8.80 -4.60 -1.78
CA LEU A 112 -8.36 -3.22 -1.94
C LEU A 112 -8.25 -2.88 -3.43
N ASN A 113 -9.14 -2.05 -3.95
CA ASN A 113 -9.05 -1.51 -5.30
C ASN A 113 -8.11 -0.31 -5.34
N ILE A 114 -7.26 -0.21 -6.36
CA ILE A 114 -6.31 0.89 -6.56
C ILE A 114 -6.67 1.60 -7.85
N VAL A 115 -7.08 2.86 -7.73
CA VAL A 115 -7.55 3.68 -8.86
C VAL A 115 -6.79 4.99 -8.92
N GLU A 116 -6.51 5.46 -10.12
CA GLU A 116 -5.92 6.79 -10.32
C GLU A 116 -7.00 7.87 -10.28
N ALA A 117 -6.68 9.02 -9.69
CA ALA A 117 -7.53 10.20 -9.76
C ALA A 117 -7.71 10.70 -11.20
N SER A 118 -8.92 11.17 -11.52
CA SER A 118 -9.31 11.69 -12.84
C SER A 118 -8.63 13.00 -13.22
#